data_AF-A0A0G1EGA9-F1
#
_entry.id   AF-A0A0G1EGA9-F1
#
_cell.length_a   1.000
_cell.length_b   1.000
_cell.length_c   1.000
_cell.angle_alpha   90.00
_cell.angle_beta   90.00
_cell.angle_gamma   90.00
#
_symmetry.space_group_name_H-M   'P 1'
#
loop_
_entity.id
_entity.type
_entity.pdbx_description
1 polymer ?
#
loop_
_entity_poly.entity_id
_entity_poly.type
_entity_poly.pdbx_seq_one_letter_code
_entity_poly.pdbx_strand_id
1 'polypeptide(L)'
;MGKVEIWTKQRRKLKIEYEKRGITTCELRFPGCWFDNALGFAHRYKRSDPRCEHTFKGTILACNPCHDKIEYDRELTRASFNKLRGILYE
;
A
#
# COMPACT_ATOMS: atom_id res chain seq x y z
N MET A 1 9.16 -23.77 -4.49
CA MET A 1 8.95 -22.35 -4.85
C MET A 1 9.48 -21.49 -3.71
N GLY A 2 10.51 -20.68 -3.93
CA GLY A 2 11.14 -19.89 -2.87
C GLY A 2 10.25 -18.71 -2.42
N LYS A 3 10.41 -18.26 -1.17
CA LYS A 3 9.67 -17.11 -0.60
C LYS A 3 9.74 -15.88 -1.50
N VAL A 4 10.93 -15.57 -2.04
CA VAL A 4 11.17 -14.43 -2.94
C VAL A 4 10.33 -14.49 -4.21
N GLU A 5 10.23 -15.66 -4.83
CA GLU A 5 9.50 -15.87 -6.08
C GLU A 5 7.99 -15.65 -5.91
N ILE A 6 7.44 -16.10 -4.78
CA ILE A 6 6.04 -15.87 -4.41
C ILE A 6 5.75 -14.36 -4.30
N TRP A 7 6.61 -13.61 -3.60
CA TRP A 7 6.44 -12.17 -3.43
C TRP A 7 6.56 -11.42 -4.76
N THR A 8 7.50 -11.79 -5.62
CA THR A 8 7.64 -11.19 -6.95
C THR A 8 6.38 -11.40 -7.79
N LYS A 9 5.81 -12.61 -7.76
CA LYS A 9 4.56 -12.92 -8.46
C LYS A 9 3.39 -12.10 -7.92
N GLN A 10 3.27 -11.96 -6.60
CA GLN A 10 2.20 -11.16 -5.99
C GLN A 10 2.35 -9.66 -6.27
N ARG A 11 3.58 -9.13 -6.22
CA ARG A 11 3.87 -7.73 -6.58
C ARG A 11 3.51 -7.42 -8.02
N ARG A 12 3.79 -8.34 -8.95
CA ARG A 12 3.40 -8.19 -10.36
C ARG A 12 1.89 -8.14 -10.54
N LYS A 13 1.15 -9.01 -9.83
CA LYS A 13 -0.32 -8.99 -9.83
C LYS A 13 -0.87 -7.67 -9.31
N LEU A 14 -0.32 -7.15 -8.22
CA LEU A 14 -0.69 -5.84 -7.68
C LEU A 14 -0.45 -4.73 -8.69
N LYS A 15 0.73 -4.67 -9.33
CA LYS A 15 0.99 -3.64 -10.35
C LYS A 15 -0.08 -3.59 -11.43
N ILE A 16 -0.44 -4.76 -11.97
CA ILE A 16 -1.51 -4.89 -12.98
C ILE A 16 -2.86 -4.41 -12.42
N GLU A 17 -3.18 -4.76 -11.18
CA GLU A 17 -4.45 -4.38 -10.54
C GLU A 17 -4.55 -2.86 -10.32
N TYR A 18 -3.47 -2.21 -9.89
CA TYR A 18 -3.42 -0.76 -9.71
C TYR A 18 -3.52 -0.02 -11.05
N GLU A 19 -2.81 -0.51 -12.07
CA GLU A 19 -2.86 0.03 -13.43
C GLU A 19 -4.27 -0.07 -14.03
N LYS A 20 -4.95 -1.23 -13.90
CA LYS A 20 -6.34 -1.41 -14.31
C LYS A 20 -7.32 -0.43 -13.65
N ARG A 21 -7.00 0.03 -12.44
CA ARG A 21 -7.80 1.00 -11.67
C ARG A 21 -7.41 2.45 -11.97
N GLY A 22 -6.43 2.69 -12.85
CA GLY A 22 -5.91 4.02 -13.15
C GLY A 22 -5.11 4.65 -12.00
N ILE A 23 -4.69 3.86 -11.01
CA ILE A 23 -3.93 4.35 -9.85
C ILE A 23 -2.44 4.26 -10.19
N THR A 24 -1.92 5.34 -10.75
CA THR A 24 -0.52 5.45 -11.21
C THR A 24 0.30 6.45 -10.38
N THR A 25 -0.31 7.05 -9.36
CA THR A 25 0.30 8.09 -8.53
C THR A 25 0.05 7.80 -7.04
N CYS A 26 0.84 8.44 -6.17
CA CYS A 26 0.70 8.30 -4.73
C CYS A 26 -0.72 8.70 -4.28
N GLU A 27 -1.42 7.80 -3.61
CA GLU A 27 -2.81 8.00 -3.19
C GLU A 27 -2.93 8.89 -1.94
N LEU A 28 -1.88 8.98 -1.14
CA LEU A 28 -1.91 9.66 0.17
C LEU A 28 -1.79 11.18 0.07
N ARG A 29 -0.99 11.68 -0.88
CA ARG A 29 -0.82 13.13 -1.17
C ARG A 29 -0.52 14.01 0.07
N PHE A 30 0.17 13.48 1.07
CA PHE A 30 0.57 14.27 2.24
C PHE A 30 1.54 15.40 1.87
N PRO A 31 1.70 16.44 2.73
CA PRO A 31 2.75 17.44 2.53
C PRO A 31 4.13 16.78 2.35
N GLY A 32 4.84 17.15 1.28
CA GLY A 32 6.10 16.53 0.86
C GLY A 32 5.97 15.31 -0.07
N CYS A 33 4.78 15.03 -0.60
CA CYS A 33 4.55 13.93 -1.56
C CYS A 33 5.36 14.12 -2.86
N TRP A 34 5.91 13.02 -3.38
CA TRP A 34 6.62 12.99 -4.67
C TRP A 34 5.77 12.56 -5.85
N PHE A 35 4.44 12.60 -5.69
CA PHE A 35 3.46 12.33 -6.74
C PHE A 35 3.60 10.93 -7.34
N ASP A 36 4.25 10.79 -8.48
CA ASP A 36 4.46 9.55 -9.24
C ASP A 36 5.85 8.94 -9.05
N ASN A 37 6.73 9.60 -8.29
CA ASN A 37 8.11 9.14 -8.09
C ASN A 37 8.25 8.21 -6.88
N ALA A 38 9.14 7.21 -7.02
CA ALA A 38 9.49 6.22 -6.00
C ALA A 38 8.28 5.54 -5.34
N LEU A 39 7.34 5.04 -6.15
CA LEU A 39 6.12 4.40 -5.65
C LEU A 39 6.35 2.97 -5.14
N GLY A 40 5.81 2.70 -3.95
CA GLY A 40 5.78 1.41 -3.27
C GLY A 40 4.38 1.02 -2.81
N PHE A 41 4.20 -0.26 -2.53
CA PHE A 41 2.96 -0.78 -1.92
C PHE A 41 3.12 -0.75 -0.40
N ALA A 42 2.48 0.22 0.25
CA ALA A 42 2.38 0.28 1.70
C ALA A 42 1.32 -0.72 2.18
N HIS A 43 1.69 -1.61 3.10
CA HIS A 43 0.79 -2.63 3.65
C HIS A 43 0.04 -2.09 4.86
N ARG A 44 -1.24 -2.46 5.02
CA ARG A 44 -2.04 -2.14 6.21
C ARG A 44 -1.43 -2.71 7.50
N TYR A 45 -0.87 -3.90 7.39
CA TYR A 45 -0.17 -4.60 8.45
C TYR A 45 1.27 -4.86 8.03
N LYS A 46 2.20 -4.88 9.00
CA LYS A 46 3.60 -5.26 8.73
C LYS A 46 3.64 -6.65 8.11
N ARG A 47 4.61 -6.92 7.22
CA ARG A 47 4.71 -8.21 6.50
C ARG A 47 4.88 -9.44 7.38
N SER A 48 5.30 -9.26 8.63
CA SER A 48 5.40 -10.31 9.64
C SER A 48 4.07 -10.61 10.34
N ASP A 49 3.06 -9.74 10.19
CA ASP A 49 1.74 -9.93 10.78
C ASP A 49 0.91 -10.91 9.92
N PRO A 50 0.26 -11.92 10.52
CA PRO A 50 -0.57 -12.88 9.79
C PRO A 50 -1.76 -12.25 9.05
N ARG A 51 -2.18 -11.04 9.44
CA ARG A 51 -3.25 -10.27 8.76
C ARG A 51 -2.73 -9.50 7.54
N CYS A 52 -1.43 -9.53 7.24
CA CYS A 52 -0.86 -8.83 6.10
C CYS A 52 -1.31 -9.47 4.78
N GLU A 53 -2.15 -8.76 4.04
CA GLU A 53 -2.62 -9.19 2.73
C GLU A 53 -1.87 -8.47 1.59
N HIS A 54 -1.34 -9.23 0.63
CA HIS A 54 -0.73 -8.66 -0.58
C HIS A 54 -1.77 -8.45 -1.69
N THR A 55 -2.87 -7.78 -1.34
CA THR A 55 -4.03 -7.53 -2.20
C THR A 55 -4.28 -6.02 -2.34
N PHE A 56 -5.15 -5.63 -3.28
CA PHE A 56 -5.51 -4.22 -3.42
C PHE A 56 -6.13 -3.64 -2.14
N LYS A 57 -6.95 -4.43 -1.43
CA LYS A 57 -7.54 -4.02 -0.14
C LYS A 57 -6.49 -3.88 0.96
N GLY A 58 -5.48 -4.75 0.97
CA GLY A 58 -4.40 -4.75 1.96
C GLY A 58 -3.27 -3.76 1.69
N THR A 59 -3.29 -3.04 0.56
CA THR A 59 -2.22 -2.14 0.16
C THR A 59 -2.71 -0.76 -0.30
N ILE A 60 -1.83 0.23 -0.21
CA ILE A 60 -1.94 1.56 -0.82
C ILE A 60 -0.69 1.84 -1.64
N LEU A 61 -0.82 2.55 -2.77
CA LEU A 61 0.31 3.05 -3.55
C LEU A 61 0.80 4.37 -2.97
N ALA A 62 2.04 4.40 -2.50
CA ALA A 62 2.62 5.55 -1.83
C ALA A 62 4.07 5.80 -2.25
N CYS A 63 4.46 7.08 -2.38
CA CYS A 63 5.87 7.46 -2.48
C CYS A 63 6.56 7.33 -1.11
N ASN A 64 7.90 7.21 -1.08
CA ASN A 64 8.66 7.01 0.15
C ASN A 64 8.26 7.96 1.31
N PRO A 65 8.18 9.31 1.13
CA PRO A 65 7.81 10.20 2.23
C PRO A 65 6.41 9.93 2.81
N CYS A 66 5.45 9.52 1.98
CA CYS A 66 4.10 9.21 2.45
C CYS A 66 4.02 7.80 3.03
N HIS A 67 4.80 6.87 2.49
CA HIS A 67 4.90 5.49 2.96
C HIS A 67 5.42 5.46 4.40
N ASP A 68 6.52 6.16 4.67
CA ASP A 68 7.12 6.19 6.00
C ASP A 68 6.15 6.77 7.04
N LYS A 69 5.42 7.84 6.69
CA LYS A 69 4.42 8.45 7.60
C LYS A 69 3.38 7.46 8.08
N ILE A 70 2.81 6.63 7.19
CA ILE A 70 1.80 5.66 7.61
C ILE A 70 2.44 4.45 8.31
N GLU A 71 3.63 4.02 7.92
CA GLU A 71 4.27 2.84 8.54
C GLU A 71 4.56 2.96 10.04
N TYR A 72 4.76 4.19 10.53
CA TYR A 72 5.04 4.47 11.95
C TYR A 72 3.84 5.02 12.71
N ASP A 73 2.78 5.45 12.02
CA ASP A 73 1.56 5.97 12.62
C ASP A 73 0.37 5.05 12.33
N ARG A 74 -0.03 4.31 13.36
CA ARG A 74 -1.12 3.32 13.26
C ARG A 74 -2.48 3.98 13.06
N GLU A 75 -2.70 5.17 13.64
CA GLU A 75 -3.96 5.89 13.47
C GLU A 75 -4.06 6.47 12.07
N LEU A 76 -2.96 7.03 11.55
CA LEU A 76 -2.89 7.52 10.18
C LEU A 76 -2.99 6.39 9.16
N THR A 77 -2.37 5.24 9.42
CA THR A 77 -2.58 4.02 8.62
C THR A 77 -4.07 3.69 8.58
N ARG A 78 -4.72 3.61 9.74
CA ARG A 78 -6.15 3.33 9.83
C ARG A 78 -6.98 4.32 9.03
N ALA A 79 -6.80 5.61 9.27
CA ALA A 79 -7.54 6.66 8.57
C ALA A 79 -7.34 6.58 7.05
N SER A 80 -6.11 6.31 6.60
CA SER A 80 -5.78 6.19 5.18
C SER A 80 -6.45 5.00 4.52
N PHE A 81 -6.39 3.82 5.15
CA PHE A 81 -7.05 2.62 4.63
C PHE A 81 -8.58 2.72 4.67
N ASN A 82 -9.16 3.35 5.69
CA ASN A 82 -10.61 3.60 5.74
C ASN A 82 -11.04 4.47 4.57
N LYS A 83 -10.33 5.58 4.35
CA LYS A 83 -10.64 6.53 3.29
C LYS A 83 -10.47 5.94 1.90
N LEU A 84 -9.37 5.22 1.65
CA LEU A 84 -9.00 4.78 0.30
C LEU A 84 -9.51 3.39 -0.07
N ARG A 85 -9.89 2.56 0.91
CA ARG A 85 -10.34 1.18 0.68
C ARG A 85 -11.71 0.88 1.26
N GLY A 86 -12.34 1.82 1.97
CA GLY A 86 -13.67 1.62 2.57
C GLY A 86 -13.69 0.54 3.65
N ILE A 87 -12.54 0.28 4.27
CA ILE A 87 -12.44 -0.71 5.34
C ILE A 87 -13.00 -0.07 6.61
N LEU A 88 -14.15 -0.54 7.09
CA LEU A 88 -14.60 -0.20 8.44
C LEU A 88 -13.76 -1.04 9.41
N TYR A 89 -13.19 -0.40 10.42
CA TYR A 89 -12.53 -1.11 11.50
C TYR A 89 -13.63 -1.68 12.39
N GLU A 90 -13.82 -3.00 12.34
CA GLU A 90 -14.56 -3.76 13.36
C GLU A 90 -13.77 -3.78 14.68
#